data_AF-A0A024QAJ1-F1
#
_entry.id   AF-A0A024QAJ1-F1
#
_cell.length_a   1.000
_cell.length_b   1.000
_cell.length_c   1.000
_cell.angle_alpha   90.00
_cell.angle_beta   90.00
_cell.angle_gamma   90.00
#
_symmetry.space_group_name_H-M   'P 1'
#
loop_
_entity.id
_entity.type
_entity.pdbx_description
1 polymer ?
#
loop_
_entity_poly.entity_id
_entity_poly.type
_entity_poly.pdbx_seq_one_letter_code
_entity_poly.pdbx_strand_id
1 'polypeptide(L)'
;MAEKKAETEEKYRIALAQEKLVLKSQGMAISLIEDVARGNEEIAHLKFERDKAEDMFKAAIESLRALQAQLSGLQSISRYQSDI
;
A
#
# COMPACT_ATOMS: atom_id res chain seq x y z
N MET A 1 -5.50 -7.32 5.82
CA MET A 1 -5.12 -6.15 4.98
C MET A 1 -3.81 -5.51 5.43
N ALA A 2 -3.61 -5.22 6.73
CA ALA A 2 -2.35 -4.69 7.24
C ALA A 2 -1.14 -5.62 6.98
N GLU A 3 -1.30 -6.91 7.26
CA GLU A 3 -0.28 -7.95 6.99
C GLU A 3 0.08 -8.01 5.50
N LYS A 4 -0.92 -8.12 4.61
CA LYS A 4 -0.70 -8.12 3.16
C LYS A 4 0.06 -6.88 2.68
N LYS A 5 -0.29 -5.69 3.18
CA LYS A 5 0.44 -4.44 2.88
C LYS A 5 1.90 -4.54 3.30
N ALA A 6 2.17 -5.04 4.51
CA ALA A 6 3.52 -5.19 5.04
C ALA A 6 4.34 -6.19 4.22
N GLU A 7 3.79 -7.36 3.91
CA GLU A 7 4.45 -8.39 3.10
C GLU A 7 4.81 -7.90 1.70
N THR A 8 3.91 -7.15 1.04
CA THR A 8 4.17 -6.64 -0.31
C THR A 8 5.25 -5.56 -0.33
N GLU A 9 5.30 -4.70 0.70
CA GLU A 9 6.37 -3.70 0.85
C GLU A 9 7.72 -4.37 1.09
N GLU A 10 7.76 -5.37 1.99
CA GLU A 10 8.98 -6.14 2.26
C GLU A 10 9.51 -6.82 1.00
N LYS A 11 8.65 -7.56 0.29
CA LYS A 11 9.04 -8.27 -0.94
C LYS A 11 9.58 -7.32 -2.01
N TYR A 12 8.88 -6.21 -2.25
CA TYR A 12 9.33 -5.19 -3.21
C TYR A 12 10.69 -4.59 -2.82
N ARG A 13 10.90 -4.25 -1.54
CA ARG A 13 12.16 -3.67 -1.04
C ARG A 13 13.34 -4.60 -1.23
N ILE A 14 13.17 -5.88 -0.89
CA ILE A 14 14.20 -6.90 -1.01
C ILE A 14 14.56 -7.11 -2.48
N ALA A 15 13.57 -7.33 -3.33
CA ALA A 15 13.78 -7.58 -4.76
C ALA A 15 14.45 -6.39 -5.45
N LEU A 16 13.98 -5.16 -5.19
CA LEU A 16 14.57 -3.95 -5.75
C LEU A 16 16.04 -3.77 -5.30
N ALA A 17 16.36 -4.06 -4.04
CA ALA A 17 17.73 -3.98 -3.56
C ALA A 17 18.65 -5.02 -4.23
N GLN A 18 18.16 -6.26 -4.39
CA GLN A 18 18.87 -7.32 -5.09
C GLN A 18 19.14 -6.94 -6.55
N GLU A 19 18.14 -6.45 -7.27
CA GLU A 19 18.28 -6.03 -8.68
C GLU A 19 19.32 -4.91 -8.83
N LYS A 20 19.30 -3.91 -7.94
CA LYS A 20 20.32 -2.84 -7.95
C LYS A 20 21.73 -3.36 -7.74
N LEU A 21 21.91 -4.36 -6.87
CA LEU A 21 23.21 -4.98 -6.64
C LEU A 21 23.68 -5.78 -7.87
N VAL A 22 22.75 -6.47 -8.55
CA VAL A 22 23.03 -7.18 -9.81
C VAL A 22 23.44 -6.20 -10.91
N LEU A 23 22.69 -5.12 -11.13
CA LEU A 23 23.04 -4.12 -12.15
C LEU A 23 24.38 -3.44 -11.85
N LYS A 24 24.66 -3.18 -10.57
CA LYS A 24 25.96 -2.64 -10.14
C LYS A 24 27.10 -3.62 -10.43
N SER A 25 26.91 -4.92 -10.16
CA SER A 25 27.95 -5.93 -10.43
C SER A 25 28.20 -6.15 -11.92
N GLN A 26 27.21 -5.86 -12.76
CA GLN A 26 27.33 -5.82 -14.23
C GLN A 26 28.03 -4.56 -14.76
N GLY A 27 28.46 -3.64 -13.89
CA GLY A 27 29.17 -2.43 -14.29
C GLY A 27 28.28 -1.29 -14.78
N MET A 28 26.96 -1.36 -14.52
CA MET A 28 26.05 -0.27 -14.89
C MET A 28 26.41 1.02 -14.16
N ALA A 29 26.30 2.15 -14.87
CA ALA A 29 26.50 3.47 -14.28
C ALA A 29 25.49 3.71 -13.15
N ILE A 30 25.96 4.18 -11.99
CA ILE A 30 25.15 4.37 -10.78
C ILE A 30 23.93 5.26 -11.04
N SER A 31 24.07 6.26 -11.92
CA SER A 31 22.98 7.16 -12.30
C SER A 31 21.82 6.48 -13.03
N LEU A 32 22.05 5.33 -13.68
CA LEU A 32 21.04 4.59 -14.45
C LEU A 32 20.41 3.43 -13.67
N ILE A 33 21.12 2.90 -12.66
CA ILE A 33 20.70 1.71 -11.90
C ILE A 33 19.30 1.87 -11.32
N GLU A 34 18.97 3.05 -10.78
CA GLU A 34 17.66 3.28 -10.16
C GLU A 34 16.51 3.14 -11.16
N ASP A 35 16.65 3.77 -12.32
CA ASP A 35 15.63 3.79 -13.36
C ASP A 35 15.49 2.42 -14.03
N VAL A 36 16.62 1.76 -14.30
CA VAL A 36 16.63 0.42 -14.91
C VAL A 36 16.07 -0.62 -13.94
N ALA A 37 16.48 -0.61 -12.67
CA ALA A 37 15.97 -1.57 -11.68
C ALA A 37 14.46 -1.44 -11.48
N ARG A 38 13.92 -0.21 -11.49
CA ARG A 38 12.47 0.03 -11.40
C ARG A 38 11.71 -0.31 -12.68
N GLY A 39 12.39 -0.27 -13.82
CA GLY A 39 11.84 -0.67 -15.12
C GLY A 39 11.88 -2.18 -15.38
N ASN A 40 12.59 -2.95 -14.55
CA ASN A 40 12.55 -4.41 -14.59
C ASN A 40 11.11 -4.89 -14.36
N GLU A 41 10.62 -5.77 -15.23
CA GLU A 41 9.23 -6.23 -15.26
C GLU A 41 8.76 -6.81 -13.91
N GLU A 42 9.59 -7.64 -13.27
CA GLU A 42 9.26 -8.26 -11.99
C GLU A 42 9.21 -7.22 -10.87
N ILE A 43 10.18 -6.30 -10.85
CA ILE A 43 10.23 -5.23 -9.84
C ILE A 43 9.05 -4.26 -10.00
N ALA A 44 8.68 -3.93 -11.24
CA ALA A 44 7.52 -3.11 -11.55
C ALA A 44 6.22 -3.80 -11.11
N HIS A 45 6.09 -5.11 -11.34
CA HIS A 45 4.95 -5.89 -10.88
C HIS A 45 4.86 -5.95 -9.34
N LEU A 46 5.98 -6.18 -8.64
CA LEU A 46 6.02 -6.15 -7.17
C LEU A 46 5.64 -4.78 -6.63
N LYS A 47 6.07 -3.69 -7.29
CA LYS A 47 5.65 -2.34 -6.93
C LYS A 47 4.15 -2.13 -7.09
N PHE A 48 3.59 -2.60 -8.20
CA PHE A 48 2.15 -2.52 -8.47
C PHE A 48 1.34 -3.23 -7.37
N GLU A 49 1.69 -4.46 -7.01
CA GLU A 49 0.97 -5.22 -5.98
C GLU A 49 1.07 -4.58 -4.59
N ARG A 50 2.22 -3.97 -4.29
CA ARG A 50 2.43 -3.19 -3.07
C ARG A 50 1.58 -1.94 -3.02
N ASP A 51 1.57 -1.15 -4.09
CA ASP A 51 0.79 0.10 -4.17
C ASP A 51 -0.71 -0.21 -4.05
N LYS A 52 -1.16 -1.26 -4.75
CA LYS A 52 -2.52 -1.80 -4.65
C LYS A 52 -2.87 -2.23 -3.21
N ALA A 53 -2.00 -2.95 -2.52
CA ALA A 53 -2.24 -3.37 -1.15
C ALA A 53 -2.32 -2.18 -0.18
N GLU A 54 -1.51 -1.15 -0.40
CA GLU A 54 -1.57 0.09 0.36
C GLU A 54 -2.89 0.84 0.15
N ASP A 55 -3.32 0.99 -1.10
CA ASP A 55 -4.56 1.70 -1.43
C ASP A 55 -5.79 0.96 -0.92
N MET A 56 -5.80 -0.37 -1.02
CA MET A 56 -6.86 -1.19 -0.41
C MET A 56 -6.92 -1.01 1.10
N PHE A 57 -5.77 -0.96 1.78
CA PHE A 57 -5.73 -0.74 3.23
C PHE A 57 -6.27 0.64 3.61
N LYS A 58 -5.89 1.70 2.87
CA LYS A 58 -6.42 3.06 3.06
C LYS A 58 -7.93 3.10 2.85
N ALA A 59 -8.42 2.52 1.75
CA ALA A 59 -9.85 2.48 1.43
C ALA A 59 -10.67 1.78 2.52
N ALA A 60 -10.15 0.71 3.11
CA ALA A 60 -10.80 0.01 4.21
C ALA A 60 -10.89 0.87 5.48
N ILE A 61 -9.83 1.63 5.81
CA ILE A 61 -9.86 2.56 6.94
C ILE A 61 -10.90 3.66 6.72
N GLU A 62 -10.95 4.26 5.53
CA GLU A 62 -11.94 5.30 5.23
C GLU A 62 -13.37 4.75 5.27
N SER A 63 -13.58 3.51 4.79
CA SER A 63 -14.88 2.84 4.87
C SER A 63 -15.32 2.62 6.33
N LEU A 64 -14.40 2.20 7.20
CA LEU A 64 -14.68 2.04 8.64
C LEU A 64 -15.06 3.38 9.29
N ARG A 65 -14.36 4.46 8.95
CA ARG A 65 -14.69 5.81 9.44
C ARG A 65 -16.07 6.27 8.98
N ALA A 66 -16.41 6.01 7.71
CA ALA A 66 -17.73 6.32 7.18
C ALA A 66 -18.84 5.55 7.95
N LEU A 67 -18.64 4.27 8.23
CA LEU A 67 -19.57 3.47 9.05
C LEU A 67 -19.68 4.02 10.48
N GLN A 68 -18.57 4.40 11.11
CA GLN A 68 -18.57 5.00 12.45
C GLN A 68 -19.37 6.32 12.48
N ALA A 69 -19.24 7.15 11.46
CA ALA A 69 -19.99 8.40 11.32
C ALA A 69 -21.49 8.13 11.17
N GLN A 70 -21.89 7.15 10.35
CA GLN A 70 -23.28 6.74 10.19
C GLN A 70 -23.88 6.22 11.49
N LEU A 71 -23.15 5.36 12.22
CA LEU A 71 -23.58 4.85 13.52
C LEU A 71 -23.78 5.97 14.54
N SER A 72 -22.87 6.94 14.58
CA SER A 72 -22.99 8.12 15.46
C SER A 72 -24.22 8.96 15.14
N GLY A 73 -24.53 9.11 13.85
CA GLY A 73 -25.75 9.76 13.37
C GLY A 73 -27.02 9.03 13.82
N LEU A 74 -27.07 7.72 13.63
CA LEU A 74 -28.20 6.87 14.06
C LEU A 74 -28.40 6.89 15.58
N GLN A 75 -27.32 6.82 16.36
CA GLN A 75 -27.38 6.92 17.82
C GLN A 75 -27.97 8.26 18.27
N SER A 76 -27.60 9.35 17.60
CA SER A 76 -28.13 10.69 17.90
C SER A 76 -29.63 10.75 17.61
N ILE A 77 -30.07 10.26 16.44
CA ILE A 77 -31.49 10.18 16.07
C ILE A 77 -32.27 9.34 17.08
N SER A 78 -31.76 8.15 17.43
CA SER A 78 -32.41 7.25 18.37
C SER A 78 -32.59 7.87 19.75
N ARG A 79 -31.62 8.67 20.23
CA ARG A 79 -31.73 9.38 21.51
C ARG A 79 -32.86 10.43 21.47
N TYR A 80 -32.93 11.22 20.41
CA TYR A 80 -34.02 12.19 20.26
C TYR A 80 -35.39 11.51 20.22
N GLN A 81 -35.50 10.34 19.61
CA GLN A 81 -36.75 9.58 19.56
C GLN A 81 -37.14 8.97 20.91
N SER A 82 -36.18 8.60 21.77
CA SER A 82 -36.48 8.10 23.11
C SER A 82 -36.88 9.20 24.11
N ASP A 83 -36.56 10.45 23.79
CA ASP A 83 -36.83 11.62 24.64
C ASP A 83 -38.21 12.27 24.35
N ILE A 84 -38.94 11.79 23.32
CA ILE A 84 -40.32 12.19 22.95
C ILE A 84 -41.31 11.12 23.43
#